data_AF-A0A2T4II79-F1
#
_entry.id   AF-A0A2T4II79-F1
#
_cell.length_a   1.000
_cell.length_b   1.000
_cell.length_c   1.000
_cell.angle_alpha   90.00
_cell.angle_beta   90.00
_cell.angle_gamma   90.00
#
_symmetry.space_group_name_H-M   'P 1'
#
loop_
_entity.id
_entity.type
_entity.pdbx_description
1 polymer ?
#
loop_
_entity_poly.entity_id
_entity_poly.type
_entity_poly.pdbx_seq_one_letter_code
_entity_poly.pdbx_strand_id
1 'polypeptide(L)'
;MLVPAGSAAAPPGLPPAADLQRDGLAMARSGQPLVVLYSQNGCGWCEQARSYLVPMAAGSDAAALFRQVDLDADTPLTDFGGQRTTQRAFAAAQQVRFTPTVVVYGPRGERIGEAIVGMRLPDFYALYIEQAIAVAREQLKPQH
;
A
#
# COMPACT_ATOMS: atom_id res chain seq x y z
N MET A 1 -37.81 -12.07 19.99
CA MET A 1 -36.41 -12.41 19.64
C MET A 1 -35.72 -11.12 19.26
N LEU A 2 -34.85 -10.57 20.12
CA LEU A 2 -34.03 -9.41 19.76
C LEU A 2 -32.75 -9.94 19.11
N VAL A 3 -32.55 -9.62 17.83
CA VAL A 3 -31.27 -9.80 17.15
C VAL A 3 -30.42 -8.58 17.51
N PRO A 4 -29.22 -8.72 18.09
CA PRO A 4 -28.35 -7.57 18.27
C PRO A 4 -27.86 -7.16 16.88
N ALA A 5 -28.06 -5.88 16.55
CA ALA A 5 -27.41 -5.28 15.40
C ALA A 5 -25.90 -5.26 15.68
N GLY A 6 -25.16 -6.16 15.05
CA GLY A 6 -23.71 -6.06 15.00
C GLY A 6 -23.35 -4.75 14.31
N SER A 7 -22.70 -3.85 15.04
CA SER A 7 -22.05 -2.70 14.42
C SER A 7 -20.99 -3.23 13.47
N ALA A 8 -21.28 -3.21 12.17
CA ALA A 8 -20.23 -3.29 11.17
C ALA A 8 -19.39 -2.03 11.36
N ALA A 9 -18.27 -2.15 12.08
CA ALA A 9 -17.23 -1.15 12.03
C ALA A 9 -16.88 -0.98 10.55
N ALA A 10 -17.00 0.25 10.03
CA ALA A 10 -16.45 0.56 8.71
C ALA A 10 -15.02 0.03 8.69
N PRO A 11 -14.61 -0.72 7.64
CA PRO A 11 -13.27 -1.24 7.59
C PRO A 11 -12.31 -0.08 7.83
N PRO A 12 -11.39 -0.17 8.82
CA PRO A 12 -10.38 0.85 8.95
C PRO A 12 -9.68 0.88 7.59
N GLY A 13 -9.62 2.05 6.96
CA GLY A 13 -8.86 2.23 5.73
C GLY A 13 -7.43 1.73 5.92
N LEU A 14 -6.68 1.65 4.83
CA LEU A 14 -5.27 1.29 4.94
C LEU A 14 -4.56 2.30 5.88
N PRO A 15 -3.66 1.83 6.76
CA PRO A 15 -2.90 2.75 7.61
C PRO A 15 -2.17 3.78 6.75
N PRO A 16 -2.21 5.08 7.11
CA PRO A 16 -1.46 6.08 6.37
C PRO A 16 0.04 5.78 6.47
N ALA A 17 0.78 6.01 5.39
CA ALA A 17 2.23 6.06 5.45
C ALA A 17 2.61 7.24 6.35
N ALA A 18 3.32 6.94 7.45
CA ALA A 18 3.80 7.92 8.41
C ALA A 18 5.33 7.84 8.59
N ASP A 19 5.90 6.63 8.57
CA ASP A 19 7.33 6.40 8.72
C ASP A 19 7.78 5.20 7.86
N LEU A 20 8.20 5.49 6.63
CA LEU A 20 8.65 4.50 5.67
C LEU A 20 10.04 3.96 6.00
N GLN A 21 10.86 4.70 6.75
CA GLN A 21 12.13 4.18 7.26
C GLN A 21 11.87 3.03 8.24
N ARG A 22 10.92 3.22 9.16
CA ARG A 22 10.50 2.17 10.10
C ARG A 22 9.88 0.98 9.39
N ASP A 23 9.03 1.22 8.39
CA ASP A 23 8.46 0.16 7.57
C ASP A 23 9.58 -0.61 6.83
N GLY A 24 10.57 0.08 6.26
CA GLY A 24 11.74 -0.52 5.63
C GLY A 24 12.55 -1.45 6.55
N LEU A 25 12.76 -1.04 7.80
CA LEU A 25 13.39 -1.89 8.81
C LEU A 25 12.55 -3.13 9.13
N ALA A 26 11.21 -3.02 9.13
CA ALA A 26 10.33 -4.16 9.33
C ALA A 26 10.39 -5.13 8.14
N MET A 27 10.36 -4.61 6.90
CA MET A 27 10.53 -5.41 5.68
C MET A 27 11.84 -6.19 5.68
N ALA A 28 12.95 -5.55 6.07
CA ALA A 28 14.26 -6.20 6.14
C ALA A 28 14.30 -7.38 7.13
N ARG A 29 13.46 -7.35 8.18
CA ARG A 29 13.37 -8.43 9.17
C ARG A 29 12.44 -9.56 8.74
N SER A 30 11.31 -9.24 8.09
CA SER A 30 10.29 -10.23 7.74
C SER A 30 10.40 -10.77 6.33
N GLY A 31 11.15 -10.12 5.43
CA GLY A 31 11.18 -10.44 4.00
C GLY A 31 9.87 -10.12 3.27
N GLN A 32 8.96 -9.38 3.92
CA GLN A 32 7.72 -8.91 3.31
C GLN A 32 7.98 -7.57 2.60
N PRO A 33 7.47 -7.36 1.37
CA PRO A 33 7.49 -6.05 0.74
C PRO A 33 6.44 -5.11 1.34
N LEU A 34 6.48 -3.85 0.95
CA LEU A 34 5.48 -2.84 1.29
C LEU A 34 4.62 -2.51 0.06
N VAL A 35 3.32 -2.75 0.16
CA VAL A 35 2.33 -2.30 -0.81
C VAL A 35 1.84 -0.92 -0.41
N VAL A 36 2.02 0.06 -1.28
CA VAL A 36 1.50 1.41 -1.10
C VAL A 36 0.37 1.66 -2.09
N LEU A 37 -0.81 1.97 -1.57
CA LEU A 37 -1.89 2.57 -2.36
C LEU A 37 -1.70 4.09 -2.40
N TYR A 38 -1.48 4.62 -3.59
CA TYR A 38 -1.61 6.04 -3.86
C TYR A 38 -3.06 6.38 -4.15
N SER A 39 -3.61 7.30 -3.36
CA SER A 39 -5.02 7.70 -3.36
C SER A 39 -5.16 9.22 -3.35
N GLN A 40 -6.41 9.69 -3.35
CA GLN A 40 -6.80 11.08 -3.22
C GLN A 40 -8.22 11.16 -2.67
N ASN A 41 -8.59 12.29 -2.08
CA ASN A 41 -9.93 12.51 -1.54
C ASN A 41 -11.00 12.49 -2.64
N GLY A 42 -12.20 11.99 -2.32
CA GLY A 42 -13.34 11.95 -3.26
C GLY A 42 -13.18 10.99 -4.45
N CYS A 43 -12.20 10.09 -4.42
CA CYS A 43 -11.90 9.15 -5.51
C CYS A 43 -12.64 7.81 -5.35
N GLY A 44 -13.75 7.63 -6.07
CA GLY A 44 -14.52 6.36 -6.04
C GLY A 44 -13.72 5.13 -6.47
N TRP A 45 -12.83 5.27 -7.46
CA TRP A 45 -11.94 4.18 -7.87
C TRP A 45 -10.92 3.80 -6.79
N CYS A 46 -10.54 4.75 -5.95
CA CYS A 46 -9.64 4.50 -4.84
C CYS A 46 -10.33 3.76 -3.70
N GLU A 47 -11.62 4.03 -3.47
CA GLU A 47 -12.44 3.22 -2.56
C GLU A 47 -12.56 1.79 -3.07
N GLN A 48 -12.79 1.62 -4.37
CA GLN A 48 -12.81 0.29 -4.98
C GLN A 48 -11.45 -0.42 -4.83
N ALA A 49 -10.32 0.28 -5.03
CA ALA A 49 -9.00 -0.31 -4.79
C ALA A 49 -8.81 -0.72 -3.32
N ARG A 50 -9.24 0.12 -2.37
CA ARG A 50 -9.22 -0.19 -0.92
C ARG A 50 -10.04 -1.43 -0.58
N SER A 51 -11.17 -1.68 -1.23
CA SER A 51 -11.99 -2.85 -0.93
C SER A 51 -11.28 -4.18 -1.23
N TYR A 52 -10.25 -4.19 -2.08
CA TYR A 52 -9.38 -5.36 -2.29
C TYR A 52 -8.21 -5.39 -1.30
N LEU A 53 -7.56 -4.24 -1.07
CA LEU A 53 -6.35 -4.16 -0.26
C LEU A 53 -6.59 -4.32 1.25
N VAL A 54 -7.73 -3.83 1.77
CA VAL A 54 -8.02 -3.93 3.20
C VAL A 54 -8.18 -5.39 3.65
N PRO A 55 -8.95 -6.26 2.96
CA PRO A 55 -8.99 -7.68 3.28
C PRO A 55 -7.61 -8.36 3.21
N MET A 56 -6.79 -8.02 2.21
CA MET A 56 -5.42 -8.56 2.09
C MET A 56 -4.53 -8.15 3.27
N ALA A 57 -4.66 -6.92 3.75
CA ALA A 57 -3.92 -6.41 4.90
C ALA A 57 -4.37 -7.03 6.23
N ALA A 58 -5.64 -7.45 6.32
CA ALA A 58 -6.22 -8.04 7.53
C ALA A 58 -6.00 -9.56 7.66
N GLY A 59 -5.53 -10.23 6.60
CA GLY A 59 -5.25 -11.67 6.62
C GLY A 59 -4.19 -12.04 7.65
N SER A 60 -4.38 -13.15 8.38
CA SER A 60 -3.43 -13.65 9.39
C SER A 60 -2.03 -13.93 8.84
N ASP A 61 -1.96 -14.28 7.55
CA ASP A 61 -0.73 -14.56 6.82
C ASP A 61 -0.42 -13.48 5.78
N ALA A 62 -0.76 -12.22 6.08
CA ALA A 62 -0.53 -11.10 5.16
C ALA A 62 0.88 -11.14 4.57
N ALA A 63 0.97 -11.29 3.25
CA ALA A 63 2.24 -11.50 2.56
C ALA A 63 3.06 -10.20 2.37
N ALA A 64 2.52 -9.06 2.78
CA ALA A 64 3.09 -7.74 2.63
C ALA A 64 2.65 -6.81 3.77
N LEU A 65 3.38 -5.72 3.98
CA LEU A 65 2.88 -4.55 4.70
C LEU A 65 1.99 -3.71 3.76
N PHE A 66 1.02 -2.97 4.30
CA PHE A 66 0.14 -2.12 3.50
C PHE A 66 0.06 -0.71 4.06
N ARG A 67 0.22 0.29 3.20
CA ARG A 67 0.07 1.71 3.54
C ARG A 67 -0.70 2.47 2.48
N GLN A 68 -1.24 3.62 2.86
CA GLN A 68 -1.82 4.60 1.94
C GLN A 68 -1.00 5.90 1.92
N VAL A 69 -0.85 6.46 0.73
CA VAL A 69 -0.31 7.81 0.51
C VAL A 69 -1.33 8.60 -0.29
N ASP A 70 -1.77 9.73 0.24
CA ASP A 70 -2.70 10.63 -0.42
C ASP A 70 -1.94 11.73 -1.17
N LEU A 71 -2.08 11.75 -2.50
CA LEU A 71 -1.40 12.70 -3.38
C LEU A 71 -1.83 14.15 -3.15
N ASP A 72 -3.02 14.35 -2.58
CA ASP A 72 -3.63 15.65 -2.32
C ASP A 72 -3.50 16.10 -0.86
N ALA A 73 -2.74 15.38 -0.02
CA ALA A 73 -2.59 15.70 1.40
C ALA A 73 -1.15 16.10 1.80
N ASP A 74 -1.02 17.15 2.62
CA ASP A 74 0.25 17.53 3.28
C ASP A 74 0.49 16.77 4.59
N THR A 75 -0.13 15.61 4.77
CA THR A 75 0.09 14.75 5.94
C THR A 75 1.57 14.47 6.11
N PRO A 76 2.17 14.72 7.29
CA PRO A 76 3.58 14.47 7.54
C PRO A 76 3.97 13.01 7.29
N LEU A 77 5.15 12.81 6.71
CA LEU A 77 5.71 11.51 6.36
C LEU A 77 7.23 11.54 6.57
N THR A 78 7.79 10.50 7.16
CA THR A 78 9.23 10.22 7.07
C THR A 78 9.46 9.24 5.92
N ASP A 79 10.30 9.59 4.95
CA ASP A 79 10.59 8.71 3.80
C ASP A 79 11.55 7.55 4.16
N PHE A 80 11.84 6.69 3.19
CA PHE A 80 12.74 5.55 3.39
C PHE A 80 14.17 5.93 3.80
N GLY A 81 14.61 7.15 3.46
CA GLY A 81 15.92 7.69 3.84
C GLY A 81 15.92 8.41 5.20
N GLY A 82 14.78 8.44 5.91
CA GLY A 82 14.63 9.14 7.18
C GLY A 82 14.40 10.65 7.02
N GLN A 83 14.16 11.16 5.81
CA GLN A 83 13.89 12.58 5.58
C GLN A 83 12.44 12.90 5.88
N ARG A 84 12.21 14.04 6.55
CA ARG A 84 10.86 14.56 6.78
C ARG A 84 10.32 15.18 5.49
N THR A 85 9.10 14.81 5.14
CA THR A 85 8.37 15.26 3.95
C THR A 85 6.87 15.25 4.22
N THR A 86 6.05 15.40 3.16
CA THR A 86 4.61 15.18 3.20
C THR A 86 4.21 14.08 2.23
N GLN A 87 3.02 13.50 2.41
CA GLN A 87 2.49 12.49 1.48
C GLN A 87 2.42 13.00 0.04
N ARG A 88 1.91 14.22 -0.18
CA ARG A 88 1.93 14.90 -1.49
C ARG A 88 3.34 15.00 -2.08
N ALA A 89 4.30 15.52 -1.32
CA ALA A 89 5.66 15.72 -1.79
C ALA A 89 6.38 14.38 -2.08
N PHE A 90 6.16 13.37 -1.24
CA PHE A 90 6.69 12.03 -1.46
C PHE A 90 6.09 11.39 -2.71
N ALA A 91 4.77 11.42 -2.90
CA ALA A 91 4.14 10.89 -4.09
C ALA A 91 4.60 11.61 -5.36
N ALA A 92 4.83 12.93 -5.27
CA ALA A 92 5.43 13.70 -6.35
C ALA A 92 6.84 13.21 -6.71
N ALA A 93 7.70 12.98 -5.71
CA ALA A 93 9.07 12.45 -5.86
C ALA A 93 9.08 11.02 -6.41
N GLN A 94 8.09 10.20 -6.07
CA GLN A 94 7.90 8.85 -6.62
C GLN A 94 7.32 8.84 -8.04
N GLN A 95 7.12 10.03 -8.63
CA GLN A 95 6.55 10.23 -9.97
C GLN A 95 5.14 9.62 -10.14
N VAL A 96 4.40 9.45 -9.05
CA VAL A 96 3.00 9.04 -9.11
C VAL A 96 2.15 10.26 -9.40
N ARG A 97 1.29 10.17 -10.43
CA ARG A 97 0.45 11.28 -10.93
C ARG A 97 -1.02 10.91 -11.11
N PHE A 98 -1.36 9.63 -10.93
CA PHE A 98 -2.71 9.11 -11.19
C PHE A 98 -3.17 8.25 -10.01
N THR A 99 -4.47 8.27 -9.75
CA THR A 99 -5.10 7.48 -8.68
C THR A 99 -6.25 6.61 -9.22
N PRO A 100 -6.48 5.42 -8.63
CA PRO A 100 -5.58 4.73 -7.71
C PRO A 100 -4.30 4.29 -8.43
N THR A 101 -3.19 4.22 -7.72
CA THR A 101 -1.97 3.55 -8.20
C THR A 101 -1.41 2.70 -7.07
N VAL A 102 -1.10 1.43 -7.34
CA VAL A 102 -0.44 0.55 -6.37
C VAL A 102 1.01 0.38 -6.76
N VAL A 103 1.91 0.60 -5.80
CA VAL A 103 3.35 0.38 -5.96
C VAL A 103 3.82 -0.56 -4.86
N VAL A 104 4.67 -1.52 -5.23
CA VAL A 104 5.34 -2.40 -4.29
C VAL A 104 6.77 -1.90 -4.07
N TYR A 105 7.15 -1.76 -2.81
CA TYR A 105 8.46 -1.29 -2.38
C TYR A 105 9.23 -2.38 -1.63
N GLY A 106 10.56 -2.34 -1.76
CA GLY A 106 11.46 -3.07 -0.90
C GLY A 106 12.03 -2.21 0.25
N PRO A 107 12.87 -2.79 1.14
CA PRO A 107 13.35 -2.19 2.39
C PRO A 107 13.99 -0.81 2.30
N ARG A 108 14.58 -0.45 1.15
CA ARG A 108 15.29 0.83 0.97
C ARG A 108 14.53 1.81 0.08
N GLY A 109 13.25 1.54 -0.19
CA GLY A 109 12.41 2.35 -1.07
C GLY A 109 12.60 2.06 -2.56
N GLU A 110 13.27 0.98 -2.91
CA GLU A 110 13.30 0.48 -4.28
C GLU A 110 11.89 0.08 -4.73
N ARG A 111 11.49 0.49 -5.93
CA ARG A 111 10.24 0.05 -6.55
C ARG A 111 10.47 -1.33 -7.15
N ILE A 112 9.67 -2.30 -6.73
CA ILE A 112 9.75 -3.67 -7.24
C ILE A 112 8.58 -3.93 -8.18
N GLY A 113 8.90 -4.29 -9.42
CA GLY A 113 7.91 -4.53 -10.47
C GLY A 113 7.26 -3.26 -11.02
N GLU A 114 6.31 -3.45 -11.92
CA GLU A 114 5.54 -2.35 -12.52
C GLU A 114 4.47 -1.85 -11.57
N ALA A 115 4.21 -0.53 -11.60
CA ALA A 115 3.08 0.02 -10.86
C ALA A 115 1.75 -0.37 -11.52
N ILE A 116 0.78 -0.74 -10.69
CA ILE A 116 -0.58 -1.00 -11.13
C ILE A 116 -1.31 0.36 -11.16
N VAL A 117 -1.41 0.96 -12.34
CA VAL A 117 -2.04 2.28 -12.52
C VAL A 117 -3.51 2.12 -12.90
N GLY A 118 -4.39 2.75 -12.12
CA GLY A 118 -5.83 2.69 -12.27
C GLY A 118 -6.41 1.32 -11.93
N MET A 119 -7.66 1.11 -12.33
CA MET A 119 -8.43 -0.13 -12.12
C MET A 119 -8.69 -0.82 -13.46
N ARG A 120 -7.63 -1.14 -14.23
CA ARG A 120 -7.74 -1.54 -15.66
C ARG A 120 -8.83 -2.57 -15.93
N LEU A 121 -8.85 -3.68 -15.18
CA LEU A 121 -9.89 -4.70 -15.18
C LEU A 121 -10.19 -5.05 -13.72
N PRO A 122 -11.30 -4.57 -13.14
CA PRO A 122 -11.61 -4.78 -11.73
C PRO A 122 -11.61 -6.27 -11.33
N ASP A 123 -12.07 -7.14 -12.23
CA ASP A 123 -12.19 -8.59 -11.99
C ASP A 123 -10.84 -9.28 -11.73
N PHE A 124 -9.72 -8.70 -12.20
CA PHE A 124 -8.38 -9.25 -12.01
C PHE A 124 -7.50 -8.40 -11.07
N TYR A 125 -8.07 -7.36 -10.47
CA TYR A 125 -7.28 -6.39 -9.70
C TYR A 125 -6.57 -7.03 -8.49
N ALA A 126 -7.27 -7.93 -7.78
CA ALA A 126 -6.70 -8.71 -6.69
C ALA A 126 -5.51 -9.56 -7.16
N LEU A 127 -5.67 -10.29 -8.26
CA LEU A 127 -4.62 -11.15 -8.83
C LEU A 127 -3.38 -10.34 -9.23
N TYR A 128 -3.55 -9.14 -9.79
CA TYR A 128 -2.42 -8.26 -10.11
C TYR A 128 -1.62 -7.85 -8.86
N ILE A 129 -2.31 -7.52 -7.77
CA ILE A 129 -1.67 -7.19 -6.50
C ILE A 129 -0.95 -8.41 -5.92
N GLU A 130 -1.61 -9.57 -5.89
CA GLU A 130 -1.02 -10.82 -5.40
C GLU A 130 0.24 -11.20 -6.18
N GLN A 131 0.20 -11.09 -7.51
CA GLN A 131 1.35 -11.36 -8.36
C GLN A 131 2.50 -10.38 -8.10
N ALA A 132 2.20 -9.09 -7.93
CA ALA A 132 3.21 -8.08 -7.62
C ALA A 132 3.88 -8.35 -6.25
N ILE A 133 3.10 -8.74 -5.25
CA ILE A 133 3.61 -9.16 -3.94
C ILE A 133 4.50 -10.41 -4.08
N ALA A 134 4.04 -11.42 -4.82
CA ALA A 134 4.80 -12.66 -5.03
C ALA A 134 6.16 -12.38 -5.68
N VAL A 135 6.19 -11.58 -6.75
CA VAL A 135 7.42 -11.16 -7.42
C VAL A 135 8.35 -10.43 -6.45
N ALA A 136 7.82 -9.49 -5.67
CA ALA A 136 8.64 -8.75 -4.72
C ALA A 136 9.22 -9.64 -3.63
N ARG A 137 8.45 -10.58 -3.10
CA ARG A 137 8.95 -11.56 -2.11
C ARG A 137 10.07 -12.42 -2.67
N GLU A 138 9.97 -12.86 -3.92
CA GLU A 138 11.06 -13.62 -4.56
C GLU A 138 12.34 -12.77 -4.70
N GLN A 139 12.22 -11.49 -5.07
CA GLN A 139 13.38 -10.59 -5.20
C GLN A 139 14.02 -10.22 -3.86
N LEU A 140 13.24 -10.21 -2.77
CA LEU A 140 13.73 -9.90 -1.43
C LEU A 140 14.39 -11.10 -0.72
N LYS A 141 14.32 -12.31 -1.29
CA LYS A 141 15.04 -13.46 -0.72
C LYS A 141 16.56 -13.21 -0.79
N PRO A 142 17.32 -13.59 0.25
CA PRO A 142 18.77 -13.55 0.20
C PRO A 142 19.28 -14.38 -0.98
N GLN A 143 20.01 -13.74 -1.89
CA GLN A 143 20.73 -14.43 -2.94
C GLN A 143 21.96 -15.07 -2.28
N HIS A 144 21.95 -16.40 -2.14
CA HIS A 144 23.09 -17.18 -1.66
C HIS A 144 24.09 -17.39 -2.78
#